data_AF-A0A920HIB7-F1
#
_entry.id   AF-A0A920HIB7-F1
#
_cell.length_a   1.000
_cell.length_b   1.000
_cell.length_c   1.000
_cell.angle_alpha   90.00
_cell.angle_beta   90.00
_cell.angle_gamma   90.00
#
_symmetry.space_group_name_H-M   'P 1'
#
loop_
_entity.id
_entity.type
_entity.pdbx_description
1 polymer ?
#
loop_
_entity_poly.entity_id
_entity_poly.type
_entity_poly.pdbx_seq_one_letter_code
_entity_poly.pdbx_strand_id
1 'polypeptide(L)' 'MQLIKACMRGDVEKMESLGIYEVIPEDFGLVDFSCTSKIEAQEIVKVELKLC' A
#
# COMPACT_ATOMS: atom_id res chain seq x y z
N MET A 1 -9.13 3.11 0.50
CA MET A 1 -8.08 2.18 0.04
C MET A 1 -8.11 1.99 -1.48
N GLN A 2 -7.62 2.95 -2.27
CA GLN A 2 -7.38 2.71 -3.71
C GLN A 2 -5.94 2.25 -3.95
N LEU A 3 -4.95 2.81 -3.22
CA LEU A 3 -3.54 2.40 -3.28
C LEU A 3 -3.34 0.92 -2.90
N ILE A 4 -3.82 0.51 -1.73
CA ILE A 4 -3.75 -0.90 -1.26
C ILE A 4 -4.47 -1.86 -2.22
N LYS A 5 -5.54 -1.39 -2.86
CA LYS A 5 -6.31 -2.19 -3.83
C LYS A 5 -5.60 -2.28 -5.19
N ALA A 6 -4.84 -1.26 -5.57
CA ALA A 6 -3.94 -1.29 -6.72
C ALA A 6 -2.74 -2.20 -6.44
N CYS A 7 -2.19 -2.17 -5.22
CA CYS A 7 -1.14 -3.10 -4.79
C CYS A 7 -1.59 -4.55 -4.86
N MET A 8 -2.74 -4.88 -4.27
CA MET A 8 -3.30 -6.24 -4.33
C MET A 8 -3.58 -6.71 -5.76
N ARG A 9 -3.65 -5.79 -6.73
CA ARG A 9 -3.89 -6.10 -8.15
C ARG A 9 -2.59 -6.10 -8.97
N GLY A 10 -1.47 -5.65 -8.41
CA GLY A 10 -0.18 -5.52 -9.10
C GLY A 10 -0.16 -4.44 -10.20
N ASP A 11 -1.06 -3.46 -10.12
CA ASP A 11 -1.17 -2.39 -11.13
C ASP A 11 -0.16 -1.25 -10.84
N VAL A 12 1.08 -1.40 -11.33
CA VAL A 12 2.18 -0.43 -11.08
C VAL A 12 1.87 0.97 -11.59
N GLU A 13 1.23 1.10 -12.76
CA GLU A 13 0.86 2.40 -13.33
C GLU A 13 -0.12 3.19 -12.43
N LYS A 14 -1.07 2.49 -11.79
CA LYS A 14 -2.00 3.12 -10.85
C LYS A 14 -1.33 3.48 -9.54
N MET A 15 -0.40 2.65 -9.06
CA MET A 15 0.36 2.94 -7.85
C MET A 15 1.23 4.18 -8.02
N GLU A 16 1.88 4.32 -9.17
CA GLU A 16 2.69 5.49 -9.51
C GLU A 16 1.81 6.74 -9.66
N SER A 17 0.67 6.64 -10.35
CA SER A 17 -0.29 7.75 -10.47
C SER A 17 -0.91 8.17 -9.14
N LEU A 18 -0.95 7.27 -8.16
CA LEU A 18 -1.41 7.55 -6.80
C LEU A 18 -0.27 8.01 -5.86
N GLY A 19 0.96 8.05 -6.36
CA GLY A 19 2.11 8.60 -5.63
C GLY A 19 2.78 7.62 -4.67
N ILE A 20 2.92 6.33 -5.02
CA ILE A 20 3.50 5.32 -4.12
C ILE A 20 4.91 5.67 -3.58
N TYR A 21 5.70 6.46 -4.32
CA TYR A 21 7.05 6.89 -3.90
C TYR A 21 7.06 7.96 -2.80
N GLU A 22 5.95 8.67 -2.61
CA GLU A 22 5.83 9.71 -1.59
C GLU A 22 5.37 9.14 -0.24
N VAL A 23 4.98 7.85 -0.21
CA VAL A 23 4.39 7.21 0.95
C VAL A 23 5.35 6.17 1.53
N ILE A 24 5.48 6.19 2.86
CA ILE A 24 6.26 5.20 3.62
C ILE A 24 5.33 4.22 4.34
N PRO A 25 5.79 2.97 4.59
CA PRO A 25 4.96 1.96 5.26
C PRO A 25 4.51 2.39 6.67
N GLU A 26 5.20 3.29 7.36
CA GLU A 26 4.77 3.83 8.66
C GLU A 26 3.51 4.71 8.57
N ASP A 27 3.27 5.36 7.43
CA ASP A 27 2.08 6.20 7.21
C ASP A 27 0.79 5.38 7.24
N PHE A 28 0.89 4.09 6.91
CA PHE A 28 -0.22 3.14 6.92
C PHE A 28 -0.46 2.49 8.28
N GLY A 29 0.28 2.83 9.35
CA GLY A 29 0.08 2.25 10.68
C GLY A 29 -1.31 2.54 11.28
N LEU A 30 -1.84 3.75 11.06
CA LEU A 30 -3.22 4.11 11.47
C LEU A 30 -4.27 3.38 10.62
N VAL A 31 -3.96 3.14 9.35
CA VAL A 31 -4.84 2.39 8.43
C VAL A 31 -4.90 0.93 8.88
N ASP A 32 -3.78 0.35 9.29
CA ASP A 32 -3.70 -1.01 9.82
C ASP A 32 -4.50 -1.16 11.12
N PHE A 33 -4.35 -0.20 12.04
CA PHE A 33 -5.12 -0.14 13.29
C PHE A 33 -6.63 0.01 13.04
N SER A 34 -7.02 0.83 12.07
CA SER A 34 -8.43 1.07 11.76
C SER A 34 -9.06 -0.05 10.93
N CYS A 35 -8.26 -0.88 10.25
CA CYS A 35 -8.76 -1.90 9.34
C CYS A 35 -8.95 -3.23 10.07
N THR A 36 -10.19 -3.53 10.44
CA THR A 36 -10.59 -4.74 11.18
C THR A 36 -10.35 -6.07 10.44
N SER A 37 -9.93 -6.03 9.17
CA SER A 37 -9.82 -7.21 8.29
C SER A 37 -8.46 -7.94 8.33
N LYS A 38 -7.52 -7.60 9.22
CA LYS A 38 -6.15 -8.20 9.27
C LYS A 38 -5.36 -8.07 7.96
N ILE A 39 -5.63 -7.02 7.19
CA ILE A 39 -4.87 -6.75 5.98
C ILE A 39 -3.68 -5.92 6.42
N GLU A 40 -2.49 -6.54 6.49
CA GLU A 40 -1.25 -5.84 6.84
C GLU A 40 -0.84 -4.93 5.68
N ALA A 41 -1.37 -3.71 5.66
CA ALA A 41 -1.11 -2.73 4.61
C ALA A 41 0.37 -2.34 4.58
N GLN A 42 1.04 -2.40 5.73
CA GLN A 42 2.49 -2.20 5.83
C GLN A 42 3.27 -3.26 5.06
N GLU A 43 2.94 -4.55 5.19
CA GLU A 43 3.63 -5.61 4.46
C GLU A 43 3.41 -5.48 2.96
N ILE A 44 2.16 -5.22 2.54
CA ILE A 44 1.81 -5.07 1.13
C ILE A 44 2.61 -3.95 0.47
N VAL A 45 2.62 -2.74 1.06
CA VAL A 45 3.37 -1.59 0.52
C VAL A 45 4.88 -1.87 0.52
N LYS A 46 5.40 -2.60 1.50
CA LYS A 46 6.83 -2.92 1.61
C LYS A 46 7.29 -3.95 0.58
N VAL A 47 6.44 -4.92 0.25
CA VAL A 47 6.66 -5.87 -0.85
C VAL A 47 6.61 -5.15 -2.19
N GLU A 48 5.64 -4.26 -2.37
CA GLU A 48 5.39 -3.57 -3.63
C GLU A 48 6.47 -2.52 -3.92
N LEU A 49 6.90 -1.74 -2.92
CA LEU A 49 8.04 -0.82 -3.04
C LEU A 49 9.37 -1.54 -3.34
N LYS A 50 9.47 -2.83 -3.00
CA LYS A 50 10.64 -3.67 -3.32
C LYS A 50 10.56 -4.29 -4.72
N LEU A 51 9.36 -4.34 -5.30
CA LEU A 51 9.10 -4.94 -6.61
C LEU A 51 9.20 -3.90 -7.74
N CYS A 52 8.92 -2.63 -7.46
CA CYS A 52 9.34 -1.49 -8.29
C CYS A 52 10.87 -1.32 -8.28
#